data_AF-A0A9D8GTM2-F1
#
_entry.id   AF-A0A9D8GTM2-F1
#
_cell.length_a   1.000
_cell.length_b   1.000
_cell.length_c   1.000
_cell.angle_alpha   90.00
_cell.angle_beta   90.00
_cell.angle_gamma   90.00
#
_symmetry.space_group_name_H-M   'P 1'
#
loop_
_entity.id
_entity.type
_entity.pdbx_description
1 polymer ?
#
loop_
_entity_poly.entity_id
_entity_poly.type
_entity_poly.pdbx_seq_one_letter_code
_entity_poly.pdbx_strand_id
1 'polypeptide(L)' 'FITRIDYSDRRGELFKRQTMSNLVNVEGGIWRANTARMENMRENTATVIEVGERQFADAAVPERMFVERYLTSQEHMR' A
#
# COMPACT_ATOMS: atom_id res chain seq x y z
N PHE A 1 8.64 -11.36 4.78
CA PHE A 1 8.02 -10.25 4.03
C PHE A 1 7.65 -10.74 2.64
N ILE A 2 6.50 -10.34 2.09
CA ILE A 2 6.04 -10.79 0.77
C ILE A 2 6.59 -9.84 -0.30
N THR A 3 7.40 -10.34 -1.22
CA THR A 3 8.02 -9.53 -2.30
C THR A 3 7.27 -9.59 -3.61
N ARG A 4 6.38 -10.57 -3.78
CA ARG A 4 5.57 -10.74 -4.98
C ARG A 4 4.21 -11.34 -4.64
N ILE A 5 3.17 -10.83 -5.28
CA ILE A 5 1.81 -11.37 -5.24
C ILE A 5 1.32 -11.49 -6.67
N ASP A 6 0.93 -12.70 -7.06
CA ASP A 6 0.30 -12.97 -8.35
C ASP A 6 -1.22 -13.11 -8.13
N TYR A 7 -2.00 -12.35 -8.89
CA TYR A 7 -3.45 -12.36 -8.83
C TYR A 7 -3.98 -13.11 -10.05
N SER A 8 -4.64 -14.22 -9.78
CA SER A 8 -5.37 -15.00 -10.78
C SER A 8 -6.86 -14.74 -10.70
N ASP A 9 -7.54 -14.86 -11.83
CA ASP A 9 -9.00 -14.77 -11.88
C ASP A 9 -9.68 -16.08 -11.44
N ARG A 10 -11.01 -16.15 -11.52
CA ARG A 10 -11.78 -17.33 -11.14
C ARG A 10 -11.47 -18.58 -11.98
N ARG A 11 -10.87 -18.42 -13.16
CA ARG A 11 -10.44 -19.51 -14.06
C ARG A 11 -8.98 -19.92 -13.82
N GLY A 12 -8.29 -19.24 -12.90
CA GLY A 12 -6.87 -19.46 -12.60
C GLY A 12 -5.92 -18.66 -13.49
N GLU A 13 -6.44 -17.82 -14.40
CA GLU A 13 -5.60 -17.03 -15.30
C GLU A 13 -4.97 -15.86 -14.54
N LEU A 14 -3.64 -15.81 -14.57
CA LEU A 14 -2.87 -14.70 -14.05
C LEU A 14 -3.20 -13.41 -14.82
N PHE A 15 -3.67 -12.37 -14.12
CA PHE A 15 -4.04 -11.10 -14.76
C PHE A 15 -3.37 -9.88 -14.13
N LYS A 16 -2.95 -9.95 -12.87
CA LYS A 16 -2.14 -8.90 -12.22
C LYS A 16 -0.97 -9.46 -11.44
N ARG A 17 0.13 -8.71 -11.38
CA ARG A 17 1.30 -9.03 -10.54
C ARG A 17 1.71 -7.78 -9.76
N GLN A 18 1.80 -7.91 -8.44
CA GLN A 18 2.41 -6.90 -7.58
C GLN A 18 3.80 -7.35 -7.19
N THR A 19 4.80 -6.51 -7.45
CA THR A 19 6.17 -6.68 -6.98
C THR A 19 6.50 -5.58 -5.96
N MET A 20 7.06 -5.97 -4.83
CA MET A 20 7.47 -5.06 -3.76
C MET A 20 8.99 -4.92 -3.78
N SER A 21 9.49 -3.70 -3.74
CA SER A 21 10.93 -3.39 -3.74
C SER A 21 11.25 -2.30 -2.72
N ASN A 22 12.55 -1.95 -2.61
CA ASN A 22 13.04 -0.98 -1.62
C ASN A 22 12.64 -1.37 -0.20
N LEU A 23 13.03 -2.58 0.20
CA LEU A 23 12.74 -3.13 1.51
C LEU A 23 13.56 -2.41 2.58
N VAL A 24 12.88 -1.97 3.63
CA VAL A 24 13.48 -1.35 4.81
C VAL A 24 13.07 -2.11 6.06
N ASN A 25 14.00 -2.21 7.00
CA ASN A 25 13.71 -2.68 8.34
C ASN A 25 13.16 -1.51 9.16
N VAL A 26 11.95 -1.68 9.68
CA VAL A 26 11.23 -0.72 10.52
C VAL A 26 11.35 -1.19 11.96
N GLU A 27 11.93 -0.34 12.80
CA GLU A 27 12.02 -0.50 14.26
C GLU A 27 12.60 -1.86 14.71
N GLY A 28 13.49 -2.47 13.91
CA GLY A 28 14.18 -3.71 14.27
C GLY A 28 13.34 -4.98 14.17
N GLY A 29 12.02 -4.90 14.00
CA GLY A 29 11.11 -6.04 14.08
C GLY A 29 10.32 -6.35 12.80
N ILE A 30 10.18 -5.40 11.88
CA ILE A 30 9.26 -5.52 10.74
C ILE A 30 9.92 -5.04 9.45
N TRP A 31 9.89 -5.88 8.41
CA TRP A 31 10.27 -5.44 7.07
C TRP A 31 9.07 -4.83 6.35
N ARG A 32 9.29 -3.70 5.67
CA ARG A 32 8.28 -3.05 4.80
C ARG A 32 8.92 -2.63 3.47
N ALA A 33 8.14 -2.62 2.40
CA ALA A 33 8.57 -2.12 1.09
C ALA A 33 8.20 -0.65 0.92
N ASN A 34 9.12 0.16 0.39
CA ASN A 34 8.83 1.56 0.06
C ASN A 34 8.29 1.72 -1.36
N THR A 35 8.36 0.66 -2.18
CA THR A 35 7.88 0.71 -3.55
C THR A 35 7.05 -0.53 -3.87
N ALA A 36 5.92 -0.30 -4.54
CA ALA A 36 5.07 -1.32 -5.14
C ALA A 36 4.95 -1.05 -6.63
N ARG A 37 5.13 -2.08 -7.46
CA ARG A 37 4.74 -2.04 -8.86
C ARG A 37 3.64 -3.08 -9.09
N MET A 38 2.46 -2.63 -9.46
CA MET A 38 1.36 -3.47 -9.90
C MET A 38 1.29 -3.45 -11.42
N GLU A 39 1.42 -4.60 -12.04
CA GLU A 39 1.31 -4.79 -13.48
C GLU A 39 -0.02 -5.46 -13.78
N ASN A 40 -0.79 -4.93 -14.73
CA ASN A 40 -2.01 -5.52 -15.25
C ASN A 40 -1.76 -6.02 -16.67
N MET A 41 -1.65 -7.33 -16.81
CA MET A 41 -1.28 -7.98 -18.06
C MET A 41 -2.42 -7.98 -19.08
N ARG A 42 -3.68 -7.81 -18.64
CA ARG A 42 -4.84 -7.72 -19.54
C ARG A 42 -4.93 -6.35 -20.22
N GLU A 43 -4.66 -5.30 -19.45
CA GLU A 43 -4.77 -3.91 -19.93
C GLU A 43 -3.43 -3.36 -20.44
N ASN A 44 -2.33 -4.11 -20.31
CA ASN A 44 -0.97 -3.66 -20.58
C ASN A 44 -0.62 -2.32 -19.89
N THR A 45 -1.03 -2.20 -18.63
CA THR A 45 -0.79 -1.01 -17.80
C THR A 45 -0.06 -1.38 -16.52
N ALA A 46 0.60 -0.39 -15.91
CA ALA A 46 1.22 -0.55 -14.61
C ALA A 46 0.97 0.67 -13.72
N THR A 47 0.81 0.40 -12.42
CA THR A 47 0.75 1.42 -11.38
C THR A 47 1.95 1.25 -10.46
N VAL A 48 2.65 2.34 -10.19
CA VAL A 48 3.75 2.39 -9.23
C VAL A 48 3.28 3.20 -8.02
N ILE A 49 3.49 2.64 -6.82
CA ILE A 49 3.23 3.30 -5.55
C ILE A 49 4.58 3.46 -4.84
N GLU A 50 4.87 4.67 -4.41
CA GLU A 50 6.07 5.00 -3.64
C GLU A 50 5.65 5.61 -2.31
N VAL A 51 6.32 5.19 -1.23
CA VAL A 51 6.10 5.73 0.09
C VAL A 51 7.13 6.81 0.36
N GLY A 52 6.66 8.06 0.42
CA GLY A 52 7.50 9.21 0.76
C GLY A 52 7.90 9.23 2.23
N GLU A 53 6.97 8.94 3.13
CA GLU A 53 7.20 8.99 4.59
C GLU A 53 6.36 7.95 5.33
N ARG A 54 6.83 7.52 6.51
CA ARG A 54 6.05 6.78 7.50
C ARG A 54 6.27 7.35 8.89
N GLN A 55 5.18 7.50 9.64
CA GLN A 55 5.17 7.85 11.05
C GLN A 55 4.57 6.69 11.84
N PHE A 56 5.25 6.27 12.91
CA PHE A 56 4.86 5.12 13.74
C PHE A 56 4.42 5.52 15.15
N ALA A 57 4.50 6.80 15.50
CA ALA A 57 3.99 7.29 16.77
C ALA A 57 2.46 7.13 16.83
N ASP A 58 1.93 6.66 17.95
CA ASP A 58 0.48 6.50 18.16
C ASP A 58 -0.29 7.80 17.91
N ALA A 59 0.30 8.94 18.26
CA ALA A 59 -0.26 10.26 18.03
C ALA A 59 -0.45 10.61 16.54
N ALA A 60 0.24 9.91 15.62
CA ALA A 60 0.11 10.12 14.18
C ALA A 60 -1.18 9.50 13.59
N VAL A 61 -1.85 8.61 14.32
CA VAL A 61 -3.09 7.94 13.87
C VAL A 61 -4.23 8.01 14.92
N PRO A 62 -4.71 9.22 15.29
CA PRO A 62 -5.81 9.35 16.26
C PRO A 62 -7.08 8.62 15.79
N GLU A 63 -7.75 7.89 16.70
CA GLU A 63 -8.95 7.11 16.39
C GLU A 63 -10.07 7.93 15.73
N ARG A 64 -10.19 9.21 16.11
CA ARG A 64 -11.17 10.14 15.52
C ARG A 64 -11.02 10.30 14.00
N MET A 65 -9.88 9.94 13.42
CA MET A 65 -9.68 10.00 11.97
C MET A 65 -10.42 8.90 11.20
N PHE A 66 -10.83 7.83 11.90
CA PHE A 66 -11.45 6.64 11.31
C PHE A 66 -12.98 6.65 11.38
N VAL A 67 -13.60 7.84 11.44
CA VAL A 67 -15.07 8.00 11.39
C VAL A 67 -15.49 8.79 10.16
N GLU A 68 -16.68 8.50 9.62
CA GLU A 68 -17.22 9.15 8.43
C GLU A 68 -17.21 10.67 8.53
N ARG A 69 -17.61 11.21 9.69
CA ARG A 69 -17.66 12.66 9.94
C ARG A 69 -16.31 13.35 9.75
N TYR A 70 -15.20 12.68 10.06
CA TYR A 70 -13.86 13.24 9.88
C TYR A 70 -13.49 13.37 8.39
N LEU A 71 -13.96 12.44 7.56
CA LEU A 71 -13.77 12.50 6.11
C LEU A 71 -14.65 13.59 5.49
N THR A 72 -15.93 13.69 5.89
CA THR A 72 -16.88 14.62 5.27
C THR A 72 -16.69 16.07 5.68
N SER A 73 -16.12 16.33 6.86
CA SER A 73 -15.82 17.69 7.35
C SER A 73 -14.58 18.32 6.72
N GLN A 74 -13.81 17.58 5.91
CA GLN A 74 -12.52 18.01 5.34
C GLN A 74 -11.48 18.42 6.38
N GLU A 75 -11.61 17.99 7.65
CA GLU A 75 -10.62 18.28 8.70
C GLU A 75 -9.22 17.73 8.35
N HIS A 76 -9.14 16.69 7.52
CA HIS A 76 -7.89 16.09 7.04
C HIS A 76 -7.17 16.91 5.95
N MET A 77 -7.80 17.96 5.41
CA MET A 77 -7.25 18.82 4.36
C MET A 77 -6.69 20.14 4.90
N ARG A 78 -6.87 20.43 6.19
CA ARG A 78 -6.38 21.63 6.87
C ARG A 78 -5.11 21.32 7.64
#